data_AF-A0AAD9BHL4-F1
#
_entry.id   AF-A0AAD9BHL4-F1
#
_cell.length_a   1.000
_cell.length_b   1.000
_cell.length_c   1.000
_cell.angle_alpha   90.00
_cell.angle_beta   90.00
_cell.angle_gamma   90.00
#
_symmetry.space_group_name_H-M   'P 1'
#
loop_
_entity.id
_entity.type
_entity.pdbx_description
1 polymer ?
#
loop_
_entity_poly.entity_id
_entity_poly.type
_entity_poly.pdbx_seq_one_letter_code
_entity_poly.pdbx_strand_id
1 'polypeptide(L)'
;MTRGRFKSHWKDDSQYKDWIGEVPGDVHKAYCKFCRKSFDISNMGVASLKSHSKGQTHTKLAGQLNNERRMTDFLTTKTGEGRSGPTSQDIESDSQVPSTSSEQPTEKGSGAQGKTFFSSQAVFEAEIRWVMKMVRSHFSFNSNSDISNTFAQMFPDSEIAKQFTCGATKSAYLICFGLYPHFKEQLIEDVRKAKCHVVSFDECLNKVTQTEQMDIILRYWSEREGKVAVRYFTSEFLGHTQAEKLLESINRSLSPLDPKKLLQISMDGPTVNWKFLRIFQEDKSKEDPDAPKLINLGSCGLHVVHGSFQTGERETGWKIGDALRALWQVFHDSPARREDFSELTKTARFPLKFCATRWVEDLQVAERANRSVASCDGVHPQPQETSEE
;
A
#
# COMPACT_ATOMS: atom_id res chain seq x y z
N MET A 1 -9.82 3.28 -26.24
CA MET A 1 -10.15 2.90 -24.83
C MET A 1 -11.37 2.01 -24.84
N THR A 2 -11.30 0.80 -24.30
CA THR A 2 -12.49 -0.02 -24.04
C THR A 2 -13.26 0.64 -22.89
N ARG A 3 -14.44 1.19 -23.17
CA ARG A 3 -15.32 1.81 -22.16
C ARG A 3 -15.61 0.81 -21.05
N GLY A 4 -15.47 1.24 -19.80
CA GLY A 4 -15.79 0.44 -18.62
C GLY A 4 -17.22 -0.07 -18.69
N ARG A 5 -17.39 -1.38 -18.48
CA ARG A 5 -18.68 -2.06 -18.48
C ARG A 5 -18.99 -2.58 -17.08
N PHE A 6 -20.27 -2.61 -16.74
CA PHE A 6 -20.75 -3.23 -15.53
C PHE A 6 -20.35 -4.70 -15.52
N LYS A 7 -19.79 -5.17 -14.40
CA LYS A 7 -19.38 -6.58 -14.26
C LYS A 7 -20.27 -7.25 -13.22
N SER A 8 -20.89 -8.37 -13.59
CA SER A 8 -21.85 -9.07 -12.71
C SER A 8 -21.27 -9.45 -11.35
N HIS A 9 -19.99 -9.83 -11.29
CA HIS A 9 -19.33 -10.19 -10.03
C HIS A 9 -19.26 -9.04 -9.01
N TRP A 10 -19.46 -7.78 -9.41
CA TRP A 10 -19.58 -6.67 -8.45
C TRP A 10 -20.78 -6.85 -7.52
N LYS A 11 -21.80 -7.60 -7.93
CA LYS A 11 -22.95 -7.94 -7.08
C LYS A 11 -22.57 -8.95 -5.98
N ASP A 12 -21.46 -9.66 -6.13
CA ASP A 12 -20.99 -10.68 -5.18
C ASP A 12 -19.80 -10.17 -4.33
N ASP A 13 -19.11 -9.13 -4.80
CA ASP A 13 -17.99 -8.49 -4.11
C ASP A 13 -18.45 -7.86 -2.79
N SER A 14 -17.81 -8.23 -1.68
CA SER A 14 -18.14 -7.73 -0.34
C SER A 14 -18.08 -6.20 -0.22
N GLN A 15 -17.34 -5.50 -1.08
CA GLN A 15 -17.25 -4.03 -1.07
C GLN A 15 -18.44 -3.34 -1.75
N TYR A 16 -19.13 -4.03 -2.66
CA TYR A 16 -20.13 -3.42 -3.55
C TYR A 16 -21.51 -4.07 -3.45
N LYS A 17 -21.60 -5.35 -3.10
CA LYS A 17 -22.82 -6.19 -3.13
C LYS A 17 -24.05 -5.54 -2.50
N ASP A 18 -23.86 -4.86 -1.38
CA ASP A 18 -24.96 -4.32 -0.57
C ASP A 18 -25.67 -3.15 -1.26
N TRP A 19 -24.96 -2.39 -2.10
CA TRP A 19 -25.45 -1.14 -2.66
C TRP A 19 -25.43 -1.08 -4.18
N ILE A 20 -24.66 -1.92 -4.87
CA ILE A 20 -24.54 -1.86 -6.31
C ILE A 20 -25.67 -2.61 -7.02
N GLY A 21 -26.15 -2.04 -8.12
CA GLY A 21 -27.14 -2.61 -9.03
C GLY A 21 -26.79 -2.32 -10.48
N GLU A 22 -27.34 -3.12 -11.39
CA GLU A 22 -27.20 -2.89 -12.83
C GLU A 22 -28.25 -1.88 -13.32
N VAL A 23 -27.95 -1.17 -14.40
CA VAL A 23 -28.93 -0.34 -15.11
C VAL A 23 -29.38 -1.12 -16.35
N PRO A 24 -30.64 -1.57 -16.42
CA PRO A 24 -31.14 -2.27 -17.61
C PRO A 24 -30.94 -1.43 -18.87
N GLY A 25 -30.34 -2.02 -19.90
CA GLY A 25 -30.11 -1.36 -21.18
C GLY A 25 -28.85 -0.46 -21.25
N ASP A 26 -28.16 -0.18 -20.15
CA ASP A 26 -26.93 0.62 -20.16
C ASP A 26 -25.80 -0.05 -19.35
N VAL A 27 -24.95 -0.78 -20.07
CA VAL A 27 -23.77 -1.45 -19.49
C VAL A 27 -22.69 -0.48 -19.01
N HIS A 28 -22.79 0.80 -19.35
CA HIS A 28 -21.82 1.84 -19.01
C HIS A 28 -22.23 2.67 -17.79
N LYS A 29 -23.34 2.31 -17.15
CA LYS A 29 -23.79 2.88 -15.88
C LYS A 29 -23.94 1.81 -14.82
N ALA A 30 -23.78 2.22 -13.57
CA ALA A 30 -24.15 1.43 -12.41
C ALA A 30 -25.21 2.17 -11.60
N TYR A 31 -26.09 1.43 -10.94
CA TYR A 31 -27.11 1.97 -10.05
C TYR A 31 -26.69 1.79 -8.60
N CYS A 32 -26.84 2.84 -7.78
CA CYS A 32 -26.65 2.76 -6.34
C CYS A 32 -28.00 2.64 -5.64
N LYS A 33 -28.25 1.51 -4.97
CA LYS A 33 -29.46 1.23 -4.17
C LYS A 33 -29.60 2.20 -3.00
N PHE A 34 -28.48 2.59 -2.39
CA PHE A 34 -28.49 3.50 -1.23
C PHE A 34 -28.83 4.93 -1.67
N CYS A 35 -28.11 5.46 -2.66
CA CYS A 35 -28.33 6.81 -3.17
C CYS A 35 -29.47 6.93 -4.18
N ARG A 36 -30.10 5.81 -4.56
CA ARG A 36 -31.16 5.68 -5.57
C ARG A 36 -30.86 6.38 -6.90
N LYS A 37 -29.59 6.40 -7.31
CA LYS A 37 -29.14 7.09 -8.53
C LYS A 37 -28.23 6.23 -9.38
N SER A 38 -28.33 6.37 -10.69
CA SER A 38 -27.37 5.82 -11.64
C SER A 38 -26.17 6.78 -11.80
N PHE A 39 -25.00 6.22 -12.10
CA PHE A 39 -23.78 6.98 -12.34
C PHE A 39 -22.90 6.30 -13.38
N ASP A 40 -22.08 7.09 -14.05
CA ASP A 40 -21.25 6.65 -15.17
C ASP A 40 -20.02 5.86 -14.70
N ILE A 41 -19.79 4.71 -15.33
CA ILE A 41 -18.62 3.86 -15.13
C ILE A 41 -17.81 3.70 -16.42
N SER A 42 -18.20 4.38 -17.51
CA SER A 42 -17.64 4.23 -18.85
C SER A 42 -16.17 4.65 -18.92
N ASN A 43 -15.78 5.69 -18.19
CA ASN A 43 -14.42 6.24 -18.23
C ASN A 43 -13.51 5.67 -17.14
N MET A 44 -14.06 5.38 -15.96
CA MET A 44 -13.28 5.09 -14.75
C MET A 44 -13.61 3.73 -14.10
N GLY A 45 -14.62 2.99 -14.58
CA GLY A 45 -14.96 1.64 -14.11
C GLY A 45 -15.02 1.55 -12.57
N VAL A 46 -14.19 0.67 -11.99
CA VAL A 46 -14.08 0.48 -10.53
C VAL A 46 -13.70 1.76 -9.77
N ALA A 47 -12.93 2.67 -10.37
CA ALA A 47 -12.60 3.94 -9.73
C ALA A 47 -13.84 4.83 -9.56
N SER A 48 -14.80 4.81 -10.50
CA SER A 48 -16.11 5.46 -10.31
C SER A 48 -16.86 4.87 -9.10
N LEU A 49 -16.84 3.55 -8.93
CA LEU A 49 -17.48 2.88 -7.78
C LEU A 49 -16.88 3.37 -6.45
N LYS A 50 -15.54 3.36 -6.35
CA LYS A 50 -14.83 3.81 -5.14
C LYS A 50 -15.02 5.30 -4.87
N SER A 51 -15.03 6.14 -5.90
CA SER A 51 -15.29 7.57 -5.74
C SER A 51 -16.72 7.82 -5.28
N HIS A 52 -17.69 7.07 -5.81
CA HIS A 52 -19.08 7.17 -5.40
C HIS A 52 -19.29 6.78 -3.95
N SER A 53 -18.70 5.64 -3.50
CA SER A 53 -18.89 5.15 -2.13
C SER A 53 -18.29 6.06 -1.06
N LYS A 54 -17.23 6.81 -1.41
CA LYS A 54 -16.63 7.84 -0.53
C LYS A 54 -17.39 9.17 -0.51
N GLY A 55 -18.36 9.37 -1.41
CA GLY A 55 -19.13 10.61 -1.49
C GLY A 55 -20.01 10.84 -0.26
N GLN A 56 -20.16 12.10 0.16
CA GLN A 56 -20.89 12.47 1.39
C GLN A 56 -22.33 11.95 1.45
N THR A 57 -23.05 11.94 0.32
CA THR A 57 -24.41 11.41 0.27
C THR A 57 -24.44 9.91 0.52
N HIS A 58 -23.48 9.18 -0.05
CA HIS A 58 -23.41 7.73 0.11
C HIS A 58 -23.03 7.35 1.55
N THR A 59 -22.01 7.99 2.11
CA THR A 59 -21.53 7.69 3.47
C THR A 59 -22.59 7.97 4.54
N LYS A 60 -23.38 9.05 4.39
CA LYS A 60 -24.51 9.34 5.28
C LYS A 60 -25.60 8.26 5.20
N LEU A 61 -26.05 7.91 3.99
CA LEU A 61 -27.12 6.93 3.78
C LEU A 61 -26.70 5.51 4.18
N ALA A 62 -25.46 5.12 3.88
CA ALA A 62 -24.90 3.84 4.31
C ALA A 62 -24.83 3.73 5.85
N GLY A 63 -24.47 4.83 6.53
CA GLY A 63 -24.45 4.89 8.00
C GLY A 63 -25.84 4.75 8.63
N GLN A 64 -26.87 5.38 8.03
CA GLN A 64 -28.26 5.27 8.50
C GLN A 64 -28.79 3.84 8.36
N LEU A 65 -28.57 3.20 7.21
CA LEU A 65 -29.02 1.83 6.95
C LEU A 65 -28.31 0.80 7.86
N ASN A 66 -27.03 1.03 8.21
CA ASN A 66 -26.33 0.17 9.19
C ASN A 66 -26.89 0.34 10.61
N ASN A 67 -27.35 1.54 10.98
CA ASN A 67 -28.02 1.76 12.27
C ASN A 67 -29.44 1.16 12.31
N GLU A 68 -30.17 1.21 11.20
CA GLU A 68 -31.50 0.57 11.08
C GLU A 68 -31.41 -0.95 11.17
N ARG A 69 -30.41 -1.58 10.53
CA ARG A 69 -30.13 -3.02 10.68
C ARG A 69 -29.81 -3.41 12.14
N ARG A 70 -29.15 -2.53 12.91
CA ARG A 70 -28.90 -2.74 14.34
C ARG A 70 -30.15 -2.63 15.21
N MET A 71 -31.17 -1.85 14.83
CA MET A 71 -32.44 -1.78 15.56
C MET A 71 -33.37 -2.96 15.26
N THR A 72 -33.32 -3.52 14.05
CA THR A 72 -34.15 -4.70 13.69
C THR A 72 -33.71 -5.97 14.42
N ASP A 73 -32.42 -6.09 14.76
CA ASP A 73 -31.89 -7.21 15.56
C ASP A 73 -32.31 -7.13 17.04
N PHE A 74 -32.75 -5.97 17.53
CA PHE A 74 -33.19 -5.78 18.92
C PHE A 74 -34.69 -6.05 19.12
N LEU A 75 -35.50 -6.06 18.05
CA LEU A 75 -36.97 -6.08 18.14
C LEU A 75 -37.63 -7.39 17.71
N THR A 76 -36.88 -8.45 17.43
CA THR A 76 -37.48 -9.78 17.16
C THR A 76 -37.72 -10.58 18.45
N THR A 77 -38.58 -10.07 19.33
CA THR A 77 -39.32 -10.91 20.30
C THR A 77 -40.75 -10.40 20.51
N LYS A 78 -41.69 -11.24 20.07
CA LYS A 78 -43.11 -11.41 20.49
C LYS A 78 -44.18 -10.37 20.10
N THR A 79 -45.05 -10.82 19.18
CA THR A 79 -46.53 -10.72 19.13
C THR A 79 -47.29 -9.78 20.09
N GLY A 80 -48.20 -8.97 19.54
CA GLY A 80 -49.34 -8.36 20.24
C GLY A 80 -50.08 -7.33 19.38
N GLU A 81 -51.41 -7.26 19.47
CA GLU A 81 -52.37 -6.60 18.56
C GLU A 81 -52.46 -5.04 18.71
N GLY A 82 -53.09 -4.37 17.73
CA GLY A 82 -53.92 -3.19 17.99
C GLY A 82 -53.67 -1.86 17.25
N ARG A 83 -54.37 -1.67 16.11
CA ARG A 83 -55.14 -0.48 15.65
C ARG A 83 -54.61 0.97 15.82
N SER A 84 -54.57 1.71 14.69
CA SER A 84 -55.14 3.07 14.41
C SER A 84 -54.17 4.01 13.68
N GLY A 85 -54.61 4.62 12.55
CA GLY A 85 -53.94 5.73 11.84
C GLY A 85 -54.01 7.07 12.61
N PRO A 86 -53.55 8.23 12.06
CA PRO A 86 -53.90 8.72 10.72
C PRO A 86 -52.81 9.50 9.92
N THR A 87 -53.10 9.65 8.61
CA THR A 87 -52.99 10.81 7.69
C THR A 87 -51.72 11.67 7.53
N SER A 88 -51.33 11.74 6.25
CA SER A 88 -50.66 12.75 5.41
C SER A 88 -50.22 14.11 5.97
N GLN A 89 -49.07 14.59 5.48
CA GLN A 89 -48.93 15.94 4.92
C GLN A 89 -47.71 16.07 3.99
N ASP A 90 -47.98 16.50 2.77
CA ASP A 90 -47.06 16.96 1.72
C ASP A 90 -46.41 18.29 2.10
N ILE A 91 -45.13 18.51 1.77
CA ILE A 91 -44.60 19.81 1.31
C ILE A 91 -43.44 19.56 0.32
N GLU A 92 -43.64 20.01 -0.92
CA GLU A 92 -42.62 20.19 -1.95
C GLU A 92 -41.63 21.31 -1.59
N SER A 93 -40.37 21.19 -2.03
CA SER A 93 -39.63 22.39 -2.43
C SER A 93 -38.59 22.07 -3.51
N ASP A 94 -38.80 22.77 -4.62
CA ASP A 94 -38.03 22.86 -5.85
C ASP A 94 -36.66 23.53 -5.61
N SER A 95 -35.64 23.10 -6.36
CA SER A 95 -34.47 23.92 -6.68
C SER A 95 -33.72 23.34 -7.87
N GLN A 96 -33.90 24.05 -8.98
CA GLN A 96 -33.38 23.84 -10.32
C GLN A 96 -31.85 23.83 -10.40
N VAL A 97 -31.34 23.02 -11.33
CA VAL A 97 -29.95 22.97 -11.80
C VAL A 97 -29.88 23.65 -13.18
N PRO A 98 -28.86 24.47 -13.52
CA PRO A 98 -28.72 25.01 -14.87
C PRO A 98 -28.21 23.93 -15.82
N SER A 99 -28.91 23.79 -16.95
CA SER A 99 -28.51 22.97 -18.10
C SER A 99 -27.53 23.74 -18.99
N THR A 100 -26.53 23.07 -19.54
CA THR A 100 -25.81 23.58 -20.72
C THR A 100 -25.60 22.44 -21.71
N SER A 101 -25.99 22.75 -22.93
CA SER A 101 -26.26 21.91 -24.09
C SER A 101 -25.01 21.29 -24.71
N SER A 102 -25.15 20.05 -25.19
CA SER A 102 -24.18 19.39 -26.06
C SER A 102 -24.86 18.98 -27.37
N GLU A 103 -24.41 19.56 -28.48
CA GLU A 103 -24.80 19.22 -29.85
C GLU A 103 -24.24 17.86 -30.28
N GLN A 104 -25.06 17.09 -31.00
CA GLN A 104 -24.69 15.83 -31.66
C GLN A 104 -23.98 16.09 -33.00
N PRO A 105 -23.19 15.11 -33.48
CA PRO A 105 -23.13 14.83 -34.91
C PRO A 105 -23.66 13.42 -35.26
N THR A 106 -24.32 13.38 -36.40
CA THR A 106 -25.09 12.32 -37.03
C THR A 106 -24.24 11.20 -37.67
N GLU A 107 -24.79 9.98 -37.67
CA GLU A 107 -24.24 8.78 -38.30
C GLU A 107 -24.37 8.80 -39.84
N LYS A 108 -23.37 8.20 -40.52
CA LYS A 108 -23.55 7.42 -41.76
C LYS A 108 -22.32 6.54 -42.04
N GLY A 109 -22.56 5.28 -42.42
CA GLY A 109 -21.67 4.53 -43.33
C GLY A 109 -21.03 3.24 -42.80
N SER A 110 -21.56 2.11 -43.27
CA SER A 110 -21.14 0.72 -43.07
C SER A 110 -19.78 0.34 -43.66
N GLY A 111 -19.04 -0.58 -43.01
CA GLY A 111 -18.03 -1.42 -43.66
C GLY A 111 -16.90 -1.93 -42.76
N ALA A 112 -16.64 -3.25 -42.79
CA ALA A 112 -15.47 -3.98 -42.26
C ALA A 112 -15.42 -4.34 -40.75
N GLN A 113 -16.30 -5.25 -40.32
CA GLN A 113 -16.12 -6.01 -39.07
C GLN A 113 -15.29 -7.27 -39.35
N GLY A 114 -14.02 -7.28 -38.94
CA GLY A 114 -13.19 -8.50 -38.98
C GLY A 114 -11.72 -8.30 -38.58
N LYS A 115 -11.11 -7.14 -38.87
CA LYS A 115 -9.69 -6.86 -38.56
C LYS A 115 -9.44 -6.09 -37.25
N THR A 116 -10.44 -5.42 -36.68
CA THR A 116 -10.29 -4.56 -35.50
C THR A 116 -10.23 -5.32 -34.17
N PHE A 117 -10.85 -6.49 -34.09
CA PHE A 117 -10.96 -7.23 -32.83
C PHE A 117 -9.61 -7.79 -32.36
N PHE A 118 -8.85 -8.42 -33.28
CA PHE A 118 -7.52 -8.98 -32.99
C PHE A 118 -6.48 -7.91 -32.63
N SER A 119 -6.52 -6.73 -33.29
CA SER A 119 -5.66 -5.58 -32.98
C SER A 119 -5.81 -5.12 -31.52
N SER A 120 -7.05 -5.02 -31.05
CA SER A 120 -7.33 -4.50 -29.72
C SER A 120 -6.78 -5.36 -28.58
N GLN A 121 -6.78 -6.68 -28.73
CA GLN A 121 -6.27 -7.60 -27.72
C GLN A 121 -4.74 -7.59 -27.67
N ALA A 122 -4.08 -7.58 -28.83
CA ALA A 122 -2.62 -7.50 -28.91
C ALA A 122 -2.08 -6.17 -28.36
N VAL A 123 -2.78 -5.06 -28.62
CA VAL A 123 -2.47 -3.76 -28.00
C VAL A 123 -2.60 -3.85 -26.49
N PHE A 124 -3.73 -4.36 -25.97
CA PHE A 124 -3.92 -4.48 -24.52
C PHE A 124 -2.85 -5.37 -23.86
N GLU A 125 -2.46 -6.48 -24.50
CA GLU A 125 -1.38 -7.33 -24.00
C GLU A 125 -0.05 -6.60 -23.96
N ALA A 126 0.29 -5.81 -24.99
CA ALA A 126 1.48 -4.98 -25.01
C ALA A 126 1.47 -3.94 -23.87
N GLU A 127 0.32 -3.33 -23.59
CA GLU A 127 0.15 -2.39 -22.47
C GLU A 127 0.33 -3.09 -21.12
N ILE A 128 -0.19 -4.30 -20.94
CA ILE A 128 0.02 -5.09 -19.71
C ILE A 128 1.51 -5.45 -19.53
N ARG A 129 2.19 -5.87 -20.60
CA ARG A 129 3.64 -6.14 -20.60
C ARG A 129 4.44 -4.89 -20.23
N TRP A 130 4.09 -3.74 -20.80
CA TRP A 130 4.71 -2.46 -20.46
C TRP A 130 4.55 -2.12 -18.99
N VAL A 131 3.33 -2.22 -18.47
CA VAL A 131 3.02 -1.93 -17.06
C VAL A 131 3.77 -2.88 -16.11
N MET A 132 3.86 -4.18 -16.43
CA MET A 132 4.68 -5.12 -15.64
C MET A 132 6.16 -4.74 -15.65
N LYS A 133 6.70 -4.30 -16.80
CA LYS A 133 8.07 -3.80 -16.91
C LYS A 133 8.30 -2.54 -16.06
N MET A 134 7.33 -1.62 -16.04
CA MET A 134 7.39 -0.42 -15.20
C MET A 134 7.49 -0.79 -13.73
N VAL A 135 6.60 -1.67 -13.24
CA VAL A 135 6.59 -2.10 -11.83
C VAL A 135 7.91 -2.76 -11.47
N ARG A 136 8.39 -3.70 -12.30
CA ARG A 136 9.65 -4.42 -12.06
C ARG A 136 10.88 -3.51 -12.08
N SER A 137 10.83 -2.40 -12.81
CA SER A 137 11.97 -1.49 -12.99
C SER A 137 11.79 -0.19 -12.18
N HIS A 138 10.81 -0.13 -11.29
CA HIS A 138 10.51 1.03 -10.44
C HIS A 138 10.32 2.35 -11.20
N PHE A 139 9.66 2.29 -12.37
CA PHE A 139 9.37 3.50 -13.15
C PHE A 139 8.28 4.34 -12.47
N SER A 140 8.49 5.65 -12.45
CA SER A 140 7.44 6.58 -12.03
C SER A 140 6.31 6.60 -13.06
N PHE A 141 5.08 6.93 -12.65
CA PHE A 141 4.00 7.12 -13.63
C PHE A 141 4.30 8.25 -14.61
N ASN A 142 5.05 9.28 -14.18
CA ASN A 142 5.47 10.40 -15.01
C ASN A 142 6.44 9.99 -16.11
N SER A 143 7.12 8.85 -15.96
CA SER A 143 7.98 8.27 -17.00
C SER A 143 7.20 7.86 -18.25
N ASN A 144 5.87 7.83 -18.20
CA ASN A 144 5.00 7.57 -19.35
C ASN A 144 4.41 8.84 -19.98
N SER A 145 4.95 10.04 -19.70
CA SER A 145 4.60 11.22 -20.49
C SER A 145 4.91 10.96 -21.96
N ASP A 146 3.94 11.23 -22.84
CA ASP A 146 4.09 11.13 -24.31
C ASP A 146 4.55 9.76 -24.84
N ILE A 147 4.45 8.70 -24.03
CA ILE A 147 4.94 7.36 -24.39
C ILE A 147 4.25 6.80 -25.63
N SER A 148 2.95 7.10 -25.79
CA SER A 148 2.17 6.69 -26.97
C SER A 148 2.73 7.28 -28.26
N ASN A 149 3.04 8.58 -28.25
CA ASN A 149 3.62 9.26 -29.41
C ASN A 149 5.04 8.76 -29.69
N THR A 150 5.84 8.59 -28.62
CA THR A 150 7.20 8.05 -28.70
C THR A 150 7.21 6.67 -29.37
N PHE A 151 6.34 5.75 -28.93
CA PHE A 151 6.27 4.41 -29.52
C PHE A 151 5.78 4.43 -30.96
N ALA A 152 4.79 5.26 -31.29
CA ALA A 152 4.32 5.41 -32.67
C ALA A 152 5.42 5.90 -33.63
N GLN A 153 6.31 6.78 -33.15
CA GLN A 153 7.44 7.30 -33.93
C GLN A 153 8.63 6.33 -33.99
N MET A 154 8.92 5.61 -32.91
CA MET A 154 9.98 4.61 -32.87
C MET A 154 9.67 3.39 -33.77
N PHE A 155 8.40 3.04 -33.89
CA PHE A 155 7.93 1.84 -34.60
C PHE A 155 6.81 2.18 -35.60
N PRO A 156 7.12 2.94 -36.67
CA PRO A 156 6.11 3.46 -37.61
C PRO A 156 5.43 2.38 -38.46
N ASP A 157 5.97 1.18 -38.52
CA ASP A 157 5.43 0.00 -39.19
C ASP A 157 4.52 -0.85 -38.28
N SER A 158 4.56 -0.62 -36.96
CA SER A 158 3.82 -1.42 -35.98
C SER A 158 2.44 -0.83 -35.68
N GLU A 159 1.38 -1.55 -36.08
CA GLU A 159 0.00 -1.18 -35.74
C GLU A 159 -0.27 -1.22 -34.23
N ILE A 160 0.45 -2.09 -33.49
CA ILE A 160 0.36 -2.14 -32.02
C ILE A 160 0.92 -0.84 -31.41
N ALA A 161 2.09 -0.40 -31.88
CA ALA A 161 2.75 0.80 -31.35
C ALA A 161 1.94 2.07 -31.66
N LYS A 162 1.37 2.19 -32.86
CA LYS A 162 0.48 3.31 -33.24
C LYS A 162 -0.77 3.41 -32.37
N GLN A 163 -1.30 2.27 -31.93
CA GLN A 163 -2.53 2.19 -31.12
C GLN A 163 -2.26 2.11 -29.61
N PHE A 164 -0.99 2.13 -29.19
CA PHE A 164 -0.61 2.06 -27.79
C PHE A 164 -1.06 3.32 -27.04
N THR A 165 -1.78 3.16 -25.92
CA THR A 165 -2.34 4.30 -25.17
C THR A 165 -2.06 4.24 -23.66
N CYS A 166 -0.98 3.54 -23.25
CA CYS A 166 -0.65 3.32 -21.83
C CYS A 166 0.11 4.47 -21.17
N GLY A 167 -0.49 5.66 -21.17
CA GLY A 167 0.02 6.79 -20.39
C GLY A 167 -0.06 6.57 -18.87
N ALA A 168 0.36 7.57 -18.10
CA ALA A 168 0.42 7.55 -16.63
C ALA A 168 -0.89 7.04 -15.98
N THR A 169 -2.03 7.67 -16.30
CA THR A 169 -3.34 7.33 -15.72
C THR A 169 -3.77 5.90 -16.03
N LYS A 170 -3.60 5.46 -17.28
CA LYS A 170 -3.95 4.10 -17.69
C LYS A 170 -3.05 3.07 -17.00
N SER A 171 -1.76 3.38 -16.89
CA SER A 171 -0.80 2.53 -16.19
C SER A 171 -1.16 2.36 -14.71
N ALA A 172 -1.45 3.46 -14.01
CA ALA A 172 -1.90 3.43 -12.62
C ALA A 172 -3.20 2.63 -12.47
N TYR A 173 -4.15 2.81 -13.39
CA TYR A 173 -5.40 2.05 -13.39
C TYR A 173 -5.16 0.54 -13.54
N LEU A 174 -4.36 0.14 -14.53
CA LEU A 174 -4.03 -1.27 -14.79
C LEU A 174 -3.28 -1.90 -13.63
N ILE A 175 -2.40 -1.16 -12.95
CA ILE A 175 -1.71 -1.64 -11.74
C ILE A 175 -2.71 -1.84 -10.61
N CYS A 176 -3.44 -0.79 -10.24
CA CYS A 176 -4.27 -0.79 -9.02
C CYS A 176 -5.52 -1.67 -9.14
N PHE A 177 -6.10 -1.78 -10.33
CA PHE A 177 -7.40 -2.46 -10.54
C PHE A 177 -7.31 -3.69 -11.44
N GLY A 178 -6.17 -3.94 -12.08
CA GLY A 178 -5.91 -5.13 -12.90
C GLY A 178 -4.91 -6.07 -12.23
N LEU A 179 -3.64 -5.67 -12.22
CA LEU A 179 -2.52 -6.50 -11.76
C LEU A 179 -2.57 -6.75 -10.25
N TYR A 180 -2.76 -5.70 -9.44
CA TYR A 180 -2.73 -5.83 -7.98
C TYR A 180 -3.76 -6.85 -7.46
N PRO A 181 -5.07 -6.77 -7.81
CA PRO A 181 -6.05 -7.75 -7.34
C PRO A 181 -5.69 -9.18 -7.77
N HIS A 182 -5.18 -9.35 -9.00
CA HIS A 182 -4.78 -10.65 -9.52
C HIS A 182 -3.63 -11.28 -8.72
N PHE A 183 -2.54 -10.54 -8.51
CA PHE A 183 -1.40 -11.03 -7.73
C PHE A 183 -1.71 -11.17 -6.24
N LYS A 184 -2.59 -10.32 -5.69
CA LYS A 184 -3.06 -10.43 -4.31
C LYS A 184 -3.83 -11.74 -4.10
N GLU A 185 -4.74 -12.10 -5.00
CA GLU A 185 -5.47 -13.38 -4.89
C GLU A 185 -4.53 -14.57 -5.08
N GLN A 186 -3.58 -14.50 -6.03
CA GLN A 186 -2.56 -15.56 -6.17
C GLN A 186 -1.73 -15.77 -4.89
N LEU A 187 -1.37 -14.68 -4.19
CA LEU A 187 -0.66 -14.75 -2.92
C LEU A 187 -1.54 -15.40 -1.84
N ILE A 188 -2.79 -14.98 -1.73
CA ILE A 188 -3.74 -15.54 -0.75
C ILE A 188 -3.92 -17.03 -1.00
N GLU A 189 -4.08 -17.46 -2.25
CA GLU A 189 -4.25 -18.86 -2.62
C GLU A 189 -3.01 -19.71 -2.30
N ASP A 190 -1.81 -19.18 -2.54
CA ASP A 190 -0.55 -19.85 -2.17
C ASP A 190 -0.43 -20.00 -0.64
N VAL A 191 -0.81 -18.97 0.13
CA VAL A 191 -0.84 -19.01 1.60
C VAL A 191 -1.92 -19.98 2.12
N ARG A 192 -3.08 -20.06 1.48
CA ARG A 192 -4.16 -21.01 1.84
C ARG A 192 -3.70 -22.46 1.74
N LYS A 193 -2.85 -22.79 0.74
CA LYS A 193 -2.26 -24.12 0.57
C LYS A 193 -1.21 -24.44 1.62
N ALA A 194 -0.54 -23.43 2.18
CA ALA A 194 0.42 -23.64 3.25
C ALA A 194 -0.25 -24.26 4.49
N LYS A 195 0.51 -25.07 5.23
CA LYS A 195 0.06 -25.65 6.50
C LYS A 195 -0.15 -24.58 7.56
N CYS A 196 0.77 -23.62 7.63
CA CYS A 196 0.73 -22.48 8.53
C CYS A 196 1.47 -21.29 7.91
N HIS A 197 1.26 -20.12 8.49
CA HIS A 197 1.95 -18.89 8.12
C HIS A 197 2.30 -18.06 9.35
N VAL A 198 3.33 -17.25 9.20
CA VAL A 198 3.77 -16.24 10.16
C VAL A 198 3.42 -14.87 9.60
N VAL A 199 2.89 -14.02 10.47
CA VAL A 199 2.68 -12.60 10.17
C VAL A 199 3.80 -11.82 10.81
N SER A 200 4.43 -10.92 10.07
CA SER A 200 5.35 -9.92 10.62
C SER A 200 4.80 -8.54 10.32
N PHE A 201 4.88 -7.63 11.27
CA PHE A 201 4.61 -6.23 11.00
C PHE A 201 5.70 -5.33 11.55
N ASP A 202 5.88 -4.19 10.90
CA ASP A 202 6.78 -3.11 11.29
C ASP A 202 6.07 -1.77 11.06
N GLU A 203 6.31 -0.82 11.94
CA GLU A 203 5.66 0.49 11.96
C GLU A 203 6.70 1.56 11.67
N CYS A 204 6.38 2.48 10.76
CA CYS A 204 7.23 3.61 10.47
C CYS A 204 6.42 4.85 10.06
N LEU A 205 6.83 6.02 10.55
CA LEU A 205 6.31 7.30 10.12
C LEU A 205 6.48 7.49 8.60
N ASN A 206 5.36 7.50 7.89
CA ASN A 206 5.32 7.90 6.50
C ASN A 206 5.38 9.44 6.41
N LYS A 207 6.51 9.96 5.95
CA LYS A 207 6.77 11.41 5.86
C LYS A 207 5.87 12.15 4.88
N VAL A 208 5.29 11.46 3.89
CA VAL A 208 4.43 12.10 2.88
C VAL A 208 3.01 12.22 3.42
N THR A 209 2.47 11.12 3.94
CA THR A 209 1.10 11.10 4.46
C THR A 209 0.98 11.64 5.89
N GLN A 210 2.10 11.78 6.60
CA GLN A 210 2.15 12.17 8.01
C GLN A 210 1.32 11.22 8.89
N THR A 211 1.37 9.93 8.58
CA THR A 211 0.71 8.85 9.33
C THR A 211 1.71 7.78 9.67
N GLU A 212 1.42 6.97 10.69
CA GLU A 212 2.13 5.71 10.91
C GLU A 212 1.75 4.73 9.80
N GLN A 213 2.73 4.13 9.15
CA GLN A 213 2.53 3.08 8.16
C GLN A 213 2.95 1.76 8.79
N MET A 214 2.00 0.85 8.94
CA MET A 214 2.23 -0.50 9.42
C MET A 214 2.27 -1.44 8.22
N ASP A 215 3.46 -1.92 7.86
CA ASP A 215 3.65 -2.88 6.79
C ASP A 215 3.46 -4.30 7.30
N ILE A 216 2.61 -5.09 6.63
CA ILE A 216 2.31 -6.47 6.98
C ILE A 216 2.95 -7.40 5.95
N ILE A 217 3.75 -8.34 6.45
CA ILE A 217 4.53 -9.30 5.68
C ILE A 217 4.12 -10.71 6.11
N LEU A 218 3.94 -11.60 5.14
CA LEU A 218 3.70 -13.02 5.38
C LEU A 218 4.98 -13.82 5.15
N ARG A 219 5.23 -14.77 6.03
CA ARG A 219 6.26 -15.80 5.87
C ARG A 219 5.62 -17.19 5.96
N TYR A 220 5.80 -17.99 4.92
CA TYR A 220 5.13 -19.30 4.81
C TYR A 220 5.94 -20.24 3.90
N TRP A 221 5.68 -21.55 3.98
CA TRP A 221 6.21 -22.51 3.01
C TRP A 221 5.40 -22.44 1.72
N SER A 222 6.01 -22.02 0.60
CA SER A 222 5.36 -22.00 -0.71
C SER A 222 5.65 -23.31 -1.43
N GLU A 223 4.63 -24.14 -1.60
CA GLU A 223 4.73 -25.39 -2.37
C GLU A 223 5.09 -25.10 -3.84
N ARG A 224 4.63 -23.97 -4.38
CA ARG A 224 4.95 -23.54 -5.74
C ARG A 224 6.45 -23.28 -5.91
N GLU A 225 7.11 -22.71 -4.90
CA GLU A 225 8.53 -22.33 -4.97
C GLU A 225 9.46 -23.34 -4.30
N GLY A 226 8.93 -24.34 -3.60
CA GLY A 226 9.69 -25.35 -2.87
C GLY A 226 10.57 -24.77 -1.76
N LYS A 227 10.16 -23.62 -1.18
CA LYS A 227 10.94 -22.91 -0.16
C LYS A 227 10.07 -22.05 0.74
N VAL A 228 10.66 -21.57 1.84
CA VAL A 228 10.06 -20.50 2.64
C VAL A 228 10.03 -19.21 1.81
N ALA A 229 8.84 -18.70 1.57
CA ALA A 229 8.59 -17.44 0.91
C ALA A 229 8.32 -16.35 1.97
N VAL A 230 8.91 -15.17 1.75
CA VAL A 230 8.57 -13.94 2.46
C VAL A 230 7.94 -12.99 1.45
N ARG A 231 6.72 -12.54 1.72
CA ARG A 231 5.93 -11.74 0.79
C ARG A 231 5.29 -10.57 1.52
N TYR A 232 5.50 -9.37 0.98
CA TYR A 232 4.70 -8.21 1.37
C TYR A 232 3.22 -8.53 1.10
N PHE A 233 2.37 -8.25 2.07
CA PHE A 233 0.95 -8.54 1.98
C PHE A 233 0.14 -7.26 1.81
N THR A 234 0.29 -6.29 2.71
CA THR A 234 -0.41 -5.00 2.64
C THR A 234 0.23 -4.00 3.61
N SER A 235 -0.17 -2.75 3.52
CA SER A 235 0.11 -1.72 4.53
C SER A 235 -1.20 -1.20 5.11
N GLU A 236 -1.16 -0.83 6.37
CA GLU A 236 -2.23 -0.10 7.06
C GLU A 236 -1.71 1.27 7.48
N PHE A 237 -2.52 2.31 7.32
CA PHE A 237 -2.13 3.69 7.65
C PHE A 237 -2.89 4.16 8.89
N LEU A 238 -2.16 4.39 9.97
CA LEU A 238 -2.67 4.64 11.31
C LEU A 238 -2.42 6.11 11.69
N GLY A 239 -3.47 6.79 12.16
CA GLY A 239 -3.32 8.10 12.79
C GLY A 239 -2.85 7.98 14.25
N HIS A 240 -3.26 6.91 14.94
CA HIS A 240 -2.86 6.58 16.31
C HIS A 240 -2.43 5.13 16.41
N THR A 241 -1.24 4.90 16.95
CA THR A 241 -0.64 3.60 17.24
C THR A 241 -0.96 3.18 18.67
N GLN A 242 -2.22 2.79 18.90
CA GLN A 242 -2.68 2.18 20.16
C GLN A 242 -2.88 0.67 19.93
N ALA A 243 -2.72 -0.13 20.98
CA ALA A 243 -2.82 -1.60 20.89
C ALA A 243 -4.15 -2.08 20.27
N GLU A 244 -5.25 -1.42 20.64
CA GLU A 244 -6.60 -1.69 20.13
C GLU A 244 -6.73 -1.34 18.65
N LYS A 245 -6.00 -0.32 18.18
CA LYS A 245 -5.97 0.08 16.76
C LYS A 245 -5.09 -0.84 15.92
N LEU A 246 -4.02 -1.35 16.50
CA LEU A 246 -3.23 -2.42 15.88
C LEU A 246 -4.06 -3.69 15.73
N LEU A 247 -4.78 -4.08 16.78
CA LEU A 247 -5.69 -5.21 16.76
C LEU A 247 -6.72 -5.11 15.64
N GLU A 248 -7.43 -3.98 15.57
CA GLU A 248 -8.43 -3.69 14.52
C GLU A 248 -7.82 -3.82 13.12
N SER A 249 -6.63 -3.25 12.92
CA SER A 249 -5.96 -3.19 11.62
C SER A 249 -5.42 -4.55 11.19
N ILE A 250 -4.82 -5.31 12.11
CA ILE A 250 -4.35 -6.67 11.87
C ILE A 250 -5.54 -7.59 11.56
N ASN A 251 -6.62 -7.55 12.34
CA ASN A 251 -7.80 -8.37 12.08
C ASN A 251 -8.44 -8.05 10.72
N ARG A 252 -8.58 -6.76 10.38
CA ARG A 252 -9.07 -6.33 9.07
C ARG A 252 -8.18 -6.86 7.95
N SER A 253 -6.87 -6.66 8.04
CA SER A 253 -5.92 -7.06 7.02
C SER A 253 -5.88 -8.58 6.84
N LEU A 254 -5.86 -9.34 7.93
CA LEU A 254 -5.75 -10.81 7.90
C LEU A 254 -7.07 -11.53 7.65
N SER A 255 -8.21 -10.83 7.59
CA SER A 255 -9.53 -11.43 7.33
C SER A 255 -9.62 -12.40 6.13
N PRO A 256 -8.83 -12.28 5.03
CA PRO A 256 -8.87 -13.26 3.94
C PRO A 256 -8.15 -14.59 4.24
N LEU A 257 -7.41 -14.67 5.35
CA LEU A 257 -6.58 -15.81 5.75
C LEU A 257 -7.26 -16.61 6.87
N ASP A 258 -6.94 -17.90 6.93
CA ASP A 258 -7.43 -18.77 8.01
C ASP A 258 -6.70 -18.47 9.33
N PRO A 259 -7.39 -17.97 10.37
CA PRO A 259 -6.76 -17.66 11.64
C PRO A 259 -6.20 -18.91 12.33
N LYS A 260 -6.70 -20.12 12.07
CA LYS A 260 -6.18 -21.37 12.67
C LYS A 260 -4.80 -21.74 12.15
N LYS A 261 -4.44 -21.23 10.96
CA LYS A 261 -3.12 -21.43 10.34
C LYS A 261 -2.09 -20.39 10.74
N LEU A 262 -2.46 -19.39 11.54
CA LEU A 262 -1.53 -18.38 12.05
C LEU A 262 -0.65 -19.01 13.14
N LEU A 263 0.64 -19.17 12.84
CA LEU A 263 1.61 -19.79 13.74
C LEU A 263 2.19 -18.80 14.76
N GLN A 264 2.51 -17.59 14.29
CA GLN A 264 3.23 -16.58 15.06
C GLN A 264 3.00 -15.18 14.49
N ILE A 265 3.06 -14.18 15.36
CA ILE A 265 3.14 -12.76 15.00
C ILE A 265 4.52 -12.25 15.43
N SER A 266 5.29 -11.75 14.46
CA SER A 266 6.62 -11.16 14.65
C SER A 266 6.52 -9.65 14.62
N MET A 267 7.04 -9.01 15.65
CA MET A 267 6.97 -7.56 15.88
C MET A 267 8.19 -7.09 16.66
N ASP A 268 8.47 -5.80 16.68
CA ASP A 268 9.46 -5.19 17.56
C ASP A 268 8.96 -5.14 19.02
N GLY A 269 9.74 -4.50 19.90
CA GLY A 269 9.56 -4.60 21.36
C GLY A 269 8.83 -3.48 22.11
N PRO A 270 8.13 -2.49 21.51
CA PRO A 270 7.51 -1.43 22.29
C PRO A 270 6.34 -1.98 23.11
N THR A 271 6.05 -1.32 24.23
CA THR A 271 4.98 -1.72 25.17
C THR A 271 3.62 -1.87 24.49
N VAL A 272 3.35 -1.04 23.47
CA VAL A 272 2.09 -1.08 22.71
C VAL A 272 1.94 -2.39 21.94
N ASN A 273 3.01 -2.90 21.33
CA ASN A 273 2.99 -4.12 20.53
C ASN A 273 2.85 -5.36 21.42
N TRP A 274 3.51 -5.36 22.58
CA TRP A 274 3.28 -6.37 23.62
C TRP A 274 1.84 -6.38 24.15
N LYS A 275 1.25 -5.21 24.38
CA LYS A 275 -0.15 -5.10 24.78
C LYS A 275 -1.07 -5.64 23.69
N PHE A 276 -0.82 -5.30 22.42
CA PHE A 276 -1.55 -5.83 21.27
C PHE A 276 -1.51 -7.36 21.24
N LEU A 277 -0.31 -7.98 21.29
CA LEU A 277 -0.16 -9.44 21.18
C LEU A 277 -0.93 -10.18 22.28
N ARG A 278 -0.92 -9.65 23.51
CA ARG A 278 -1.68 -10.20 24.62
C ARG A 278 -3.19 -10.16 24.36
N ILE A 279 -3.72 -9.00 23.96
CA ILE A 279 -5.16 -8.87 23.64
C ILE A 279 -5.53 -9.80 22.47
N PHE A 280 -4.70 -9.84 21.42
CA PHE A 280 -4.91 -10.73 20.28
C PHE A 280 -4.99 -12.21 20.69
N GLN A 281 -4.09 -12.66 21.57
CA GLN A 281 -4.11 -14.04 22.08
C GLN A 281 -5.32 -14.32 22.96
N GLU A 282 -5.72 -13.36 23.81
CA GLU A 282 -6.92 -13.47 24.65
C GLU A 282 -8.19 -13.58 23.81
N ASP A 283 -8.35 -12.72 22.80
CA ASP A 283 -9.52 -12.72 21.91
C ASP A 283 -9.59 -14.00 21.08
N LYS A 284 -8.46 -14.44 20.52
CA LYS A 284 -8.38 -15.73 19.81
C LYS A 284 -8.81 -16.91 20.69
N SER A 285 -8.39 -16.92 21.96
CA SER A 285 -8.72 -17.99 22.91
C SER A 285 -10.19 -17.95 23.35
N LYS A 286 -10.82 -16.78 23.37
CA LYS A 286 -12.25 -16.60 23.67
C LYS A 286 -13.13 -17.01 22.49
N GLU A 287 -12.72 -16.67 21.26
CA GLU A 287 -13.46 -16.98 20.04
C GLU A 287 -13.42 -18.48 19.70
N ASP A 288 -12.26 -19.12 19.87
CA ASP A 288 -12.07 -20.54 19.61
C ASP A 288 -11.10 -21.13 20.65
N PRO A 289 -11.61 -21.72 21.74
CA PRO A 289 -10.79 -22.32 22.80
C PRO A 289 -9.85 -23.44 22.33
N ASP A 290 -10.20 -24.11 21.23
CA ASP A 290 -9.43 -25.19 20.62
C ASP A 290 -8.45 -24.71 19.55
N ALA A 291 -8.41 -23.39 19.28
CA ALA A 291 -7.49 -22.83 18.30
C ALA A 291 -6.02 -23.03 18.74
N PRO A 292 -5.11 -23.29 17.78
CA PRO A 292 -3.68 -23.36 18.07
C PRO A 292 -3.18 -22.09 18.74
N LYS A 293 -2.45 -22.26 19.84
CA LYS A 293 -1.75 -21.16 20.51
C LYS A 293 -0.63 -20.63 19.62
N LEU A 294 -0.47 -19.32 19.59
CA LEU A 294 0.64 -18.69 18.89
C LEU A 294 1.97 -19.01 19.60
N ILE A 295 3.00 -19.26 18.81
CA ILE A 295 4.37 -19.36 19.33
C ILE A 295 4.84 -17.95 19.68
N ASN A 296 5.22 -17.74 20.95
CA ASN A 296 5.85 -16.50 21.40
C ASN A 296 7.38 -16.68 21.37
N LEU A 297 8.05 -16.03 20.41
CA LEU A 297 9.50 -16.06 20.24
C LEU A 297 10.20 -14.82 20.81
N GLY A 298 9.48 -13.95 21.52
CA GLY A 298 9.99 -12.64 21.91
C GLY A 298 9.72 -11.56 20.87
N SER A 299 10.28 -10.38 21.10
CA SER A 299 10.32 -9.28 20.13
C SER A 299 11.48 -9.45 19.14
N CYS A 300 11.51 -8.59 18.12
CA CYS A 300 12.58 -8.54 17.13
C CYS A 300 13.98 -8.52 17.77
N GLY A 301 14.75 -9.59 17.54
CA GLY A 301 16.10 -9.73 18.08
C GLY A 301 17.07 -8.64 17.60
N LEU A 302 16.88 -8.09 16.39
CA LEU A 302 17.71 -6.97 15.92
C LEU A 302 17.54 -5.74 16.81
N HIS A 303 16.31 -5.40 17.21
CA HIS A 303 16.07 -4.28 18.13
C HIS A 303 16.73 -4.50 19.50
N VAL A 304 16.74 -5.73 20.00
CA VAL A 304 17.44 -6.09 21.24
C VAL A 304 18.94 -5.83 21.12
N VAL A 305 19.55 -6.25 20.00
CA VAL A 305 20.98 -6.01 19.75
C VAL A 305 21.26 -4.52 19.57
N HIS A 306 20.45 -3.78 18.81
CA HIS A 306 20.61 -2.33 18.69
C HIS A 306 20.54 -1.61 20.05
N GLY A 307 19.58 -2.01 20.89
CA GLY A 307 19.42 -1.46 22.24
C GLY A 307 20.58 -1.81 23.19
N SER A 308 21.24 -2.95 23.00
CA SER A 308 22.40 -3.33 23.82
C SER A 308 23.62 -2.47 23.50
N PHE A 309 23.87 -2.15 22.22
CA PHE A 309 24.91 -1.19 21.82
C PHE A 309 24.63 0.22 22.34
N GLN A 310 23.39 0.69 22.21
CA GLN A 310 22.99 1.99 22.76
C GLN A 310 23.20 2.05 24.29
N THR A 311 22.88 0.96 24.99
CA THR A 311 23.14 0.83 26.42
C THR A 311 24.63 0.84 26.70
N GLY A 312 25.43 0.08 25.96
CA GLY A 312 26.89 0.05 26.12
C GLY A 312 27.53 1.43 25.96
N GLU A 313 27.13 2.22 24.96
CA GLU A 313 27.61 3.61 24.82
C GLU A 313 27.28 4.45 26.06
N ARG A 314 26.05 4.36 26.56
CA ARG A 314 25.61 5.11 27.74
C ARG A 314 26.41 4.73 28.98
N GLU A 315 26.59 3.44 29.25
CA GLU A 315 27.30 2.97 30.44
C GLU A 315 28.82 3.22 30.38
N THR A 316 29.41 3.21 29.18
CA THR A 316 30.84 3.53 29.00
C THR A 316 31.12 5.04 29.09
N GLY A 317 30.12 5.88 28.82
CA GLY A 317 30.27 7.34 28.80
C GLY A 317 31.11 7.87 27.63
N TRP A 318 31.42 7.03 26.64
CA TRP A 318 32.31 7.40 25.51
C TRP A 318 31.71 8.41 24.53
N LYS A 319 30.39 8.64 24.58
CA LYS A 319 29.66 9.61 23.72
C LYS A 319 29.95 9.44 22.22
N ILE A 320 30.10 8.20 21.78
CA ILE A 320 30.44 7.86 20.39
C ILE A 320 29.36 8.40 19.42
N GLY A 321 28.09 8.21 19.74
CA GLY A 321 26.97 8.65 18.93
C GLY A 321 26.93 10.18 18.78
N ASP A 322 27.28 10.92 19.83
CA ASP A 322 27.38 12.38 19.77
C ASP A 322 28.56 12.82 18.89
N ALA A 323 29.73 12.16 19.02
CA ALA A 323 30.88 12.42 18.16
C ALA A 323 30.58 12.16 16.68
N LEU A 324 29.96 11.02 16.35
CA LEU A 324 29.56 10.68 14.98
C LEU A 324 28.52 11.65 14.43
N ARG A 325 27.55 12.06 15.24
CA ARG A 325 26.52 13.05 14.85
C ARG A 325 27.15 14.42 14.59
N ALA A 326 28.03 14.89 15.47
CA ALA A 326 28.72 16.16 15.33
C ALA A 326 29.58 16.18 14.06
N LEU A 327 30.35 15.10 13.83
CA LEU A 327 31.21 14.97 12.66
C LEU A 327 30.42 15.08 11.35
N TRP A 328 29.24 14.46 11.27
CA TRP A 328 28.35 14.63 10.10
C TRP A 328 27.76 16.04 10.01
N GLN A 329 27.30 16.62 11.12
CA GLN A 329 26.72 17.97 11.15
C GLN A 329 27.69 19.05 10.69
N VAL A 330 29.00 18.89 10.92
CA VAL A 330 30.02 19.81 10.41
C VAL A 330 29.90 20.00 8.89
N PHE A 331 29.55 18.96 8.15
CA PHE A 331 29.54 18.96 6.67
C PHE A 331 28.15 18.89 6.04
N HIS A 332 27.09 18.54 6.78
CA HIS A 332 25.78 18.20 6.20
C HIS A 332 25.26 19.28 5.25
N ASP A 333 25.30 20.54 5.69
CA ASP A 333 24.73 21.70 5.00
C ASP A 333 25.75 22.83 4.83
N SER A 334 27.04 22.49 4.73
CA SER A 334 28.12 23.48 4.57
C SER A 334 28.97 23.19 3.34
N PRO A 335 28.65 23.79 2.18
CA PRO A 335 29.47 23.68 0.98
C PRO A 335 30.91 24.15 1.19
N ALA A 336 31.11 25.29 1.87
CA ALA A 336 32.44 25.83 2.16
C ALA A 336 33.32 24.83 2.94
N ARG A 337 32.81 24.27 4.05
CA ARG A 337 33.58 23.27 4.82
C ARG A 337 33.87 21.99 4.04
N ARG A 338 32.98 21.62 3.11
CA ARG A 338 33.21 20.46 2.23
C ARG A 338 34.30 20.74 1.20
N GLU A 339 34.32 21.94 0.63
CA GLU A 339 35.37 22.40 -0.28
C GLU A 339 36.73 22.41 0.43
N ASP A 340 36.83 23.11 1.57
CA ASP A 340 38.04 23.20 2.39
C ASP A 340 38.56 21.80 2.78
N PHE A 341 37.67 20.93 3.27
CA PHE A 341 38.04 19.56 3.64
C PHE A 341 38.55 18.75 2.45
N SER A 342 37.87 18.85 1.30
CA SER A 342 38.28 18.12 0.09
C SER A 342 39.61 18.62 -0.43
N GLU A 343 39.88 19.91 -0.33
CA GLU A 343 41.17 20.51 -0.71
C GLU A 343 42.30 20.05 0.22
N LEU A 344 42.08 20.06 1.54
CA LEU A 344 43.09 19.66 2.52
C LEU A 344 43.40 18.17 2.48
N THR A 345 42.37 17.32 2.44
CA THR A 345 42.52 15.86 2.57
C THR A 345 42.59 15.13 1.23
N LYS A 346 42.37 15.85 0.12
CA LYS A 346 42.29 15.31 -1.25
C LYS A 346 41.25 14.18 -1.40
N THR A 347 40.22 14.16 -0.57
CA THR A 347 39.11 13.19 -0.64
C THR A 347 37.75 13.87 -0.71
N ALA A 348 36.85 13.31 -1.54
CA ALA A 348 35.44 13.70 -1.59
C ALA A 348 34.53 12.81 -0.72
N ARG A 349 35.11 12.05 0.21
CA ARG A 349 34.38 11.15 1.12
C ARG A 349 34.12 11.81 2.45
N PHE A 350 32.87 12.18 2.68
CA PHE A 350 32.44 12.84 3.92
C PHE A 350 31.92 11.84 4.95
N PRO A 351 31.88 12.22 6.24
CA PRO A 351 31.20 11.50 7.30
C PRO A 351 29.74 11.17 6.95
N LEU A 352 29.25 10.03 7.44
CA LEU A 352 27.88 9.57 7.21
C LEU A 352 26.98 9.92 8.38
N LYS A 353 25.67 9.98 8.13
CA LYS A 353 24.67 10.28 9.18
C LYS A 353 24.52 9.08 10.11
N PHE A 354 24.74 9.30 11.40
CA PHE A 354 24.52 8.33 12.46
C PHE A 354 23.04 8.13 12.80
N CYS A 355 22.60 6.89 13.05
CA CYS A 355 21.24 6.54 13.43
C CYS A 355 21.15 5.93 14.84
N ALA A 356 20.76 6.74 15.83
CA ALA A 356 20.75 6.33 17.24
C ALA A 356 19.88 5.10 17.57
N THR A 357 18.93 4.72 16.71
CA THR A 357 18.08 3.54 16.88
C THR A 357 18.59 2.30 16.14
N ARG A 358 19.61 2.43 15.28
CA ARG A 358 20.11 1.36 14.39
C ARG A 358 21.63 1.16 14.48
N TRP A 359 22.16 1.11 15.70
CA TRP A 359 23.58 0.92 16.01
C TRP A 359 24.36 -0.11 15.18
N VAL A 360 23.84 -1.32 14.97
CA VAL A 360 24.51 -2.36 14.16
C VAL A 360 24.63 -1.96 12.68
N GLU A 361 23.70 -1.17 12.16
CA GLU A 361 23.76 -0.64 10.78
C GLU A 361 24.76 0.52 10.66
N ASP A 362 25.12 1.18 11.77
CA ASP A 362 26.06 2.30 11.80
C ASP A 362 27.54 1.90 11.73
N LEU A 363 27.87 0.62 11.51
CA LEU A 363 29.27 0.18 11.33
C LEU A 363 29.98 0.99 10.24
N GLN A 364 29.32 1.20 9.09
CA GLN A 364 29.88 2.01 8.00
C GLN A 364 30.05 3.48 8.38
N VAL A 365 29.21 3.99 9.30
CA VAL A 365 29.31 5.36 9.81
C VAL A 365 30.56 5.50 10.68
N ALA A 366 30.77 4.55 11.60
CA ALA A 366 31.96 4.51 12.46
C ALA A 366 33.25 4.32 11.65
N GLU A 367 33.27 3.38 10.70
CA GLU A 367 34.42 3.18 9.80
C GLU A 367 34.71 4.41 8.95
N ARG A 368 33.67 5.09 8.44
CA ARG A 368 33.84 6.34 7.68
C ARG A 368 34.45 7.42 8.57
N ALA A 369 33.94 7.60 9.78
CA ALA A 369 34.45 8.59 10.72
C ALA A 369 35.93 8.35 11.04
N ASN A 370 36.29 7.10 11.34
CA ASN A 370 37.68 6.74 11.65
C ASN A 370 38.63 7.07 10.48
N ARG A 371 38.23 6.75 9.24
CA ARG A 371 39.03 7.08 8.04
C ARG A 371 39.12 8.59 7.78
N SER A 372 38.03 9.33 8.00
CA SER A 372 38.02 10.79 7.85
C SER A 372 38.94 11.49 8.86
N VAL A 373 39.06 10.96 10.08
CA VAL A 373 40.00 11.46 11.07
C VAL A 373 41.43 11.08 10.69
N ALA A 374 41.68 9.82 10.31
CA ALA A 374 43.01 9.36 9.90
C ALA A 374 43.57 10.08 8.67
N SER A 375 42.72 10.54 7.74
CA SER A 375 43.15 11.37 6.60
C SER A 375 43.61 12.78 7.00
N CYS A 376 43.22 13.26 8.18
CA CYS A 376 43.69 14.53 8.72
C CYS A 376 45.05 14.39 9.43
N ASP A 377 45.39 13.19 9.92
CA ASP A 377 46.66 12.90 10.61
C ASP A 377 47.86 12.72 9.66
N GLY A 378 47.67 12.96 8.35
CA GLY A 378 48.68 12.88 7.29
C GLY A 378 49.75 13.98 7.27
N VAL A 379 50.22 14.43 8.45
CA VAL A 379 51.49 15.13 8.63
C VAL A 379 52.33 14.38 9.68
N HIS A 380 52.65 13.11 9.41
CA HIS A 380 53.80 12.46 10.04
C HIS A 380 54.56 11.65 8.97
N PRO A 381 55.89 11.89 8.81
CA PRO A 381 56.68 11.16 7.83
C PRO A 381 56.77 9.69 8.24
N GLN A 382 56.52 8.79 7.29
CA GLN A 382 56.82 7.37 7.49
C GLN A 382 58.32 7.20 7.79
N PRO A 383 58.72 6.26 8.66
CA PRO A 383 60.13 5.93 8.84
C PRO A 383 60.65 5.37 7.52
N GLN A 384 61.69 6.00 6.98
CA GLN A 384 62.44 5.44 5.86
C GLN A 384 63.00 4.09 6.28
N GLU A 385 62.65 3.04 5.54
CA GLU A 385 63.40 1.78 5.57
C GLU A 385 64.84 2.11 5.17
N THR A 386 65.74 2.06 6.15
CA THR A 386 67.17 2.01 5.93
C THR A 386 67.50 0.72 5.21
N SER A 387 67.87 0.83 3.94
CA SER A 387 68.64 -0.19 3.26
C SER A 387 70.04 -0.21 3.86
N GLU A 388 70.37 -1.24 4.62
CA GLU A 388 71.75 -1.64 4.88
C GLU A 388 71.97 -3.04 4.29
N GLU A 389 73.16 -3.19 3.70
CA GLU A 389 73.67 -4.32 2.91
C GLU A 389 73.71 -5.67 3.64
#